data_AF-A0A936CYL5-F1
#
_entry.id   AF-A0A936CYL5-F1
#
_cell.length_a   1.000
_cell.length_b   1.000
_cell.length_c   1.000
_cell.angle_alpha   90.00
_cell.angle_beta   90.00
_cell.angle_gamma   90.00
#
_symmetry.space_group_name_H-M   'P 1'
#
loop_
_entity.id
_entity.type
_entity.pdbx_description
1 polymer ?
#
loop_
_entity_poly.entity_id
_entity_poly.type
_entity_poly.pdbx_seq_one_letter_code
_entity_poly.pdbx_strand_id
1 'polypeptide(L)'
;MSSYYKATRPDGTDFYTGTIDYGAALASGDTIRLDSDETEFPGPGWLHLATVPTECDGMTWPCRLFEVEPVGDVHHDEDHPHKIGCREVRVLRELPAHEAFGPQGEQVAALIERARCLTAAEIKRLHAAWYAARAAARAAARYAARDAARAAARYTAWDAAWDAAWDAAWYAARDAAGYAARDAARDAAGYAAGDAAGYAAWSLVARDLISTDAYDTLTRPWGEVIGPIHPDDPDMRRGA
;
A
#
# COMPACT_ATOMS: atom_id res chain seq x y z
N MET A 1 41.43 9.87 12.72
CA MET A 1 41.81 9.39 11.39
C MET A 1 40.64 8.62 10.85
N SER A 2 40.13 8.99 9.68
CA SER A 2 39.05 8.25 9.03
C SER A 2 39.69 7.16 8.19
N SER A 3 39.46 5.90 8.55
CA SER A 3 39.93 4.75 7.76
C SER A 3 39.05 4.56 6.54
N TYR A 4 39.68 4.39 5.38
CA TYR A 4 39.03 4.08 4.10
C TYR A 4 39.42 2.67 3.67
N TYR A 5 38.78 2.18 2.61
CA TYR A 5 38.90 0.79 2.18
C TYR A 5 39.23 0.69 0.70
N LYS A 6 40.05 -0.30 0.35
CA LYS A 6 40.35 -0.66 -1.03
C LYS A 6 40.25 -2.17 -1.21
N ALA A 7 39.36 -2.61 -2.10
CA ALA A 7 39.40 -3.96 -2.63
C ALA A 7 40.31 -4.03 -3.86
N THR A 8 41.05 -5.12 -3.97
CA THR A 8 42.01 -5.38 -5.06
C THR A 8 41.88 -6.81 -5.57
N ARG A 9 42.51 -7.07 -6.71
CA ARG A 9 42.67 -8.40 -7.27
C ARG A 9 43.49 -9.29 -6.32
N PRO A 10 43.45 -10.63 -6.49
CA PRO A 10 44.23 -11.55 -5.65
C PRO A 10 45.75 -11.30 -5.67
N ASP A 11 46.28 -10.70 -6.74
CA ASP A 11 47.69 -10.32 -6.84
C ASP A 11 48.05 -9.04 -6.08
N GLY A 12 47.06 -8.30 -5.54
CA GLY A 12 47.25 -7.04 -4.81
C GLY A 12 47.06 -5.79 -5.66
N THR A 13 46.90 -5.92 -6.98
CA THR A 13 46.69 -4.78 -7.87
C THR A 13 45.23 -4.32 -7.93
N ASP A 14 45.02 -3.04 -8.21
CA ASP A 14 43.68 -2.48 -8.34
C ASP A 14 42.83 -3.15 -9.44
N PHE A 15 41.50 -3.09 -9.29
CA PHE A 15 40.61 -3.68 -10.28
C PHE A 15 40.57 -2.93 -11.62
N TYR A 16 40.79 -1.62 -11.62
CA TYR A 16 40.58 -0.79 -12.81
C TYR A 16 41.71 -0.96 -13.83
N THR A 17 42.95 -0.69 -13.44
CA THR A 17 44.11 -0.80 -14.34
C THR A 17 44.86 -2.12 -14.19
N GLY A 18 44.84 -2.73 -12.99
CA GLY A 18 45.67 -3.90 -12.68
C GLY A 18 47.16 -3.55 -12.59
N THR A 19 47.49 -2.29 -12.32
CA THR A 19 48.87 -1.80 -12.27
C THR A 19 49.23 -1.15 -10.94
N ILE A 20 48.25 -0.70 -10.16
CA ILE A 20 48.49 -0.05 -8.88
C ILE A 20 48.48 -1.12 -7.79
N ASP A 21 49.65 -1.46 -7.25
CA ASP A 21 49.83 -2.58 -6.33
C ASP A 21 49.77 -2.16 -4.85
N TYR A 22 48.62 -2.42 -4.23
CA TYR A 22 48.40 -2.17 -2.79
C TYR A 22 49.03 -3.24 -1.92
N GLY A 23 49.20 -4.46 -2.45
CA GLY A 23 49.87 -5.55 -1.75
C GLY A 23 51.36 -5.27 -1.56
N ALA A 24 52.02 -4.79 -2.61
CA ALA A 24 53.42 -4.37 -2.56
C ALA A 24 53.61 -3.16 -1.63
N ALA A 25 52.72 -2.16 -1.71
CA ALA A 25 52.79 -0.98 -0.84
C ALA A 25 52.62 -1.34 0.64
N LEU A 26 51.72 -2.28 0.98
CA LEU A 26 51.61 -2.78 2.35
C LEU A 26 52.89 -3.48 2.81
N ALA A 27 53.51 -4.27 1.93
CA ALA A 27 54.72 -5.02 2.26
C ALA A 27 55.96 -4.12 2.44
N SER A 28 56.09 -3.05 1.64
CA SER A 28 57.21 -2.11 1.75
C SER A 28 56.98 -1.01 2.79
N GLY A 29 55.71 -0.66 3.08
CA GLY A 29 55.34 0.48 3.91
C GLY A 29 55.35 1.81 3.15
N ASP A 30 55.60 1.79 1.84
CA ASP A 30 55.58 2.99 1.00
C ASP A 30 54.16 3.48 0.73
N THR A 31 54.02 4.77 0.45
CA THR A 31 52.76 5.32 -0.06
C THR A 31 52.65 5.09 -1.57
N ILE A 32 51.42 4.89 -2.03
CA ILE A 32 51.10 4.86 -3.45
C ILE A 32 50.75 6.27 -3.85
N ARG A 33 51.43 6.82 -4.85
CA ARG A 33 51.16 8.15 -5.40
C ARG A 33 50.76 8.05 -6.86
N LEU A 34 49.67 8.74 -7.20
CA LEU A 34 49.18 8.89 -8.56
C LEU A 34 49.36 10.34 -8.98
N ASP A 35 50.40 10.59 -9.78
CA ASP A 35 50.65 11.90 -10.38
C ASP A 35 49.72 12.07 -11.59
N SER A 36 48.73 12.94 -11.47
CA SER A 36 47.78 13.30 -12.54
C SER A 36 47.29 14.73 -12.37
N ASP A 37 47.05 15.40 -13.49
CA ASP A 37 46.50 16.75 -13.61
C ASP A 37 44.98 16.78 -13.85
N GLU A 38 44.35 15.62 -14.10
CA GLU A 38 42.89 15.50 -14.27
C GLU A 38 42.15 16.03 -13.05
N THR A 39 41.08 16.80 -13.25
CA THR A 39 40.30 17.39 -12.14
C THR A 39 38.92 16.76 -11.98
N GLU A 40 38.43 16.05 -13.00
CA GLU A 40 37.13 15.40 -13.00
C GLU A 40 37.18 14.11 -12.17
N PHE A 41 36.26 13.98 -11.22
CA PHE A 41 36.06 12.79 -10.40
C PHE A 41 34.59 12.37 -10.52
N PRO A 42 34.29 11.06 -10.67
CA PRO A 42 35.23 9.94 -10.77
C PRO A 42 35.95 9.85 -12.12
N GLY A 43 37.27 9.64 -12.11
CA GLY A 43 38.09 9.55 -13.32
C GLY A 43 39.41 8.79 -13.13
N PRO A 44 40.15 8.48 -14.21
CA PRO A 44 41.39 7.70 -14.14
C PRO A 44 42.54 8.40 -13.40
N GLY A 45 42.47 9.73 -13.22
CA GLY A 45 43.43 10.50 -12.43
C GLY A 45 43.35 10.33 -10.91
N TRP A 46 42.44 9.50 -10.39
CA TRP A 46 42.20 9.37 -8.96
C TRP A 46 42.44 7.96 -8.42
N LEU A 47 42.97 7.87 -7.21
CA LEU A 47 42.93 6.65 -6.41
C LEU A 47 41.55 6.57 -5.75
N HIS A 48 40.70 5.67 -6.27
CA HIS A 48 39.34 5.45 -5.79
C HIS A 48 39.35 4.57 -4.56
N LEU A 49 38.82 5.07 -3.45
CA LEU A 49 38.67 4.36 -2.18
C LEU A 49 37.21 4.40 -1.71
N ALA A 50 36.85 3.51 -0.78
CA ALA A 50 35.53 3.43 -0.20
C ALA A 50 35.52 3.92 1.26
N THR A 51 34.43 4.56 1.69
CA THR A 51 34.26 4.97 3.11
C THR A 51 33.83 3.82 4.01
N VAL A 52 33.29 2.76 3.43
CA VAL A 52 32.92 1.50 4.11
C VAL A 52 33.37 0.31 3.25
N PRO A 53 33.73 -0.84 3.85
CA PRO A 53 34.30 -1.96 3.10
C PRO A 53 33.32 -2.56 2.08
N THR A 54 32.01 -2.44 2.30
CA THR A 54 30.96 -2.97 1.43
C THR A 54 30.70 -2.14 0.16
N GLU A 55 31.30 -0.96 0.06
CA GLU A 55 31.12 -0.02 -1.06
C GLU A 55 32.41 0.09 -1.89
N CYS A 56 33.20 -0.98 -1.91
CA CYS A 56 34.34 -1.11 -2.82
C CYS A 56 33.86 -1.37 -4.26
N ASP A 57 33.32 -0.35 -4.90
CA ASP A 57 32.74 -0.41 -6.23
C ASP A 57 33.68 -1.01 -7.28
N GLY A 58 33.13 -1.90 -8.11
CA GLY A 58 33.88 -2.59 -9.17
C GLY A 58 34.72 -3.79 -8.69
N MET A 59 34.66 -4.14 -7.40
CA MET A 59 35.34 -5.34 -6.91
C MET A 59 34.71 -6.64 -7.41
N THR A 60 35.54 -7.67 -7.58
CA THR A 60 35.10 -9.03 -7.93
C THR A 60 35.77 -10.04 -7.01
N TRP A 61 35.04 -11.09 -6.62
CA TRP A 61 35.57 -12.18 -5.80
C TRP A 61 36.29 -13.25 -6.63
N PRO A 62 37.43 -13.80 -6.19
CA PRO A 62 38.15 -13.46 -4.95
C PRO A 62 38.88 -12.13 -5.04
N CYS A 63 38.91 -11.40 -3.93
CA CYS A 63 39.62 -10.14 -3.78
C CYS A 63 40.54 -10.17 -2.54
N ARG A 64 41.40 -9.17 -2.43
CA ARG A 64 42.02 -8.77 -1.15
C ARG A 64 41.37 -7.46 -0.70
N LEU A 65 41.28 -7.23 0.60
CA LEU A 65 40.69 -6.03 1.18
C LEU A 65 41.72 -5.35 2.08
N PHE A 66 41.92 -4.06 1.88
CA PHE A 66 42.85 -3.26 2.66
C PHE A 66 42.15 -2.13 3.38
N GLU A 67 42.57 -1.88 4.62
CA GLU A 67 42.37 -0.61 5.29
C GLU A 67 43.46 0.36 4.85
N VAL A 68 43.06 1.56 4.43
CA VAL A 68 43.93 2.55 3.81
C VAL A 68 43.65 3.94 4.36
N GLU A 69 44.67 4.81 4.31
CA GLU A 69 44.59 6.21 4.73
C GLU A 69 45.09 7.13 3.60
N PRO A 70 44.23 8.01 3.06
CA PRO A 70 44.65 9.06 2.15
C PRO A 70 45.70 9.98 2.77
N VAL A 71 46.67 10.39 1.95
CA VAL A 71 47.64 11.42 2.31
C VAL A 71 47.23 12.72 1.61
N GLY A 72 46.86 13.72 2.41
CA GLY A 72 46.39 15.01 1.91
C GLY A 72 44.88 15.06 1.70
N ASP A 73 44.44 15.87 0.74
CA ASP A 73 43.03 16.14 0.50
C ASP A 73 42.32 14.96 -0.18
N VAL A 74 41.06 14.77 0.20
CA VAL A 74 40.15 13.80 -0.40
C VAL A 74 39.07 14.53 -1.21
N HIS A 75 38.74 13.96 -2.36
CA HIS A 75 37.64 14.42 -3.19
C HIS A 75 36.42 13.53 -2.96
N HIS A 76 35.25 14.15 -2.85
CA HIS A 76 33.97 13.48 -2.65
C HIS A 76 33.05 13.73 -3.84
N ASP A 77 32.18 12.78 -4.12
CA ASP A 77 31.11 12.91 -5.10
C ASP A 77 29.76 12.77 -4.38
N GLU A 78 28.86 13.73 -4.60
CA GLU A 78 27.52 13.72 -4.01
C GLU A 78 26.67 12.57 -4.57
N ASP A 79 26.88 12.18 -5.82
CA ASP A 79 26.18 11.07 -6.46
C ASP A 79 26.71 9.70 -5.99
N HIS A 80 27.94 9.66 -5.46
CA HIS A 80 28.60 8.46 -4.96
C HIS A 80 29.15 8.69 -3.53
N PRO A 81 28.30 8.79 -2.50
CA PRO A 81 28.68 9.25 -1.16
C PRO A 81 29.67 8.33 -0.43
N HIS A 82 29.78 7.08 -0.86
CA HIS A 82 30.74 6.13 -0.31
C HIS A 82 32.05 6.05 -1.07
N LYS A 83 32.19 6.81 -2.15
CA LYS A 83 33.37 6.83 -3.00
C LYS A 83 34.14 8.12 -2.81
N ILE A 84 35.44 7.98 -2.62
CA ILE A 84 36.34 9.12 -2.52
C ILE A 84 37.54 8.95 -3.45
N GLY A 85 38.07 10.08 -3.91
CA GLY A 85 39.29 10.16 -4.70
C GLY A 85 40.42 10.76 -3.87
N CYS A 86 41.62 10.21 -3.99
CA CYS A 86 42.84 10.83 -3.46
C CYS A 86 44.01 10.70 -4.45
N ARG A 87 45.10 11.42 -4.20
CA ARG A 87 46.33 11.36 -5.04
C ARG A 87 47.44 10.54 -4.42
N GLU A 88 47.39 10.36 -3.12
CA GLU A 88 48.36 9.54 -2.41
C GLU A 88 47.65 8.79 -1.28
N VAL A 89 48.04 7.53 -1.07
CA VAL A 89 47.43 6.67 -0.05
C VAL A 89 48.47 5.80 0.62
N ARG A 90 48.32 5.64 1.94
CA ARG A 90 49.06 4.66 2.74
C ARG A 90 48.20 3.42 2.97
N VAL A 91 48.77 2.24 2.77
CA VAL A 91 48.11 0.98 3.11
C VAL A 91 48.45 0.63 4.55
N LEU A 92 47.42 0.49 5.41
CA LEU A 92 47.61 0.31 6.85
C LEU A 92 47.71 -1.17 7.21
N ARG A 93 46.77 -1.98 6.71
CA ARG A 93 46.71 -3.42 6.95
C ARG A 93 45.80 -4.11 5.95
N GLU A 94 45.99 -5.42 5.82
CA GLU A 94 45.05 -6.31 5.14
C GLU A 94 43.96 -6.76 6.12
N LEU A 95 42.73 -6.76 5.65
CA LEU A 95 41.54 -7.22 6.38
C LEU A 95 41.08 -8.57 5.80
N PRO A 96 40.30 -9.36 6.55
CA PRO A 96 39.61 -10.51 5.98
C PRO A 96 38.78 -10.08 4.76
N ALA A 97 39.10 -10.64 3.58
CA ALA A 97 38.51 -10.20 2.32
C ALA A 97 36.97 -10.27 2.28
N HIS A 98 36.39 -11.21 3.04
CA HIS A 98 34.95 -11.40 3.11
C HIS A 98 34.22 -10.21 3.75
N GLU A 99 34.90 -9.34 4.51
CA GLU A 99 34.30 -8.12 5.08
C GLU A 99 33.80 -7.15 3.99
N ALA A 100 34.29 -7.29 2.75
CA ALA A 100 33.77 -6.56 1.59
C ALA A 100 32.30 -6.91 1.26
N PHE A 101 31.75 -7.99 1.84
CA PHE A 101 30.34 -8.37 1.74
C PHE A 101 29.53 -8.02 3.01
N GLY A 102 30.15 -7.42 4.02
CA GLY A 102 29.50 -7.01 5.26
C GLY A 102 29.35 -8.15 6.30
N PRO A 103 28.41 -8.04 7.24
CA PRO A 103 28.32 -8.92 8.42
C PRO A 103 28.17 -10.42 8.10
N GLN A 104 27.59 -10.75 6.95
CA GLN A 104 27.40 -12.13 6.50
C GLN A 104 28.43 -12.56 5.46
N GLY A 105 29.58 -11.88 5.44
CA GLY A 105 30.57 -12.04 4.39
C GLY A 105 31.17 -13.42 4.31
N GLU A 106 31.43 -14.06 5.45
CA GLU A 106 31.94 -15.44 5.48
C GLU A 106 30.96 -16.40 4.77
N GLN A 107 29.66 -16.23 5.00
CA GLN A 107 28.63 -17.08 4.39
C GLN A 107 28.49 -16.80 2.89
N VAL A 108 28.58 -15.53 2.48
CA VAL A 108 28.57 -15.14 1.05
C VAL A 108 29.79 -15.71 0.33
N ALA A 109 30.98 -15.55 0.88
CA ALA A 109 32.22 -16.10 0.33
C ALA A 109 32.14 -17.64 0.24
N ALA A 110 31.70 -18.31 1.30
CA ALA A 110 31.52 -19.76 1.31
C ALA A 110 30.50 -20.23 0.25
N LEU A 111 29.42 -19.48 0.03
CA LEU A 111 28.44 -19.77 -1.02
C LEU A 111 29.03 -19.60 -2.41
N ILE A 112 29.79 -18.53 -2.65
CA ILE A 112 30.47 -18.29 -3.95
C ILE A 112 31.45 -19.42 -4.24
N GLU A 113 32.30 -19.79 -3.27
CA GLU A 113 33.26 -20.88 -3.44
C GLU A 113 32.54 -22.23 -3.64
N ARG A 114 31.47 -22.48 -2.91
CA ARG A 114 30.65 -23.67 -3.14
C ARG A 114 30.04 -23.69 -4.53
N ALA A 115 29.55 -22.55 -5.02
CA ALA A 115 28.92 -22.41 -6.33
C ALA A 115 29.92 -22.69 -7.48
N ARG A 116 31.18 -22.28 -7.33
CA ARG A 116 32.26 -22.54 -8.31
C ARG A 116 32.53 -24.03 -8.52
N CYS A 117 32.23 -24.86 -7.52
CA CYS A 117 32.48 -26.30 -7.55
C CYS A 117 31.18 -27.14 -7.61
N LEU A 118 30.08 -26.59 -8.14
CA LEU A 118 28.84 -27.36 -8.30
C LEU A 118 28.99 -28.45 -9.35
N THR A 119 28.59 -29.67 -9.00
CA THR A 119 28.53 -30.77 -9.95
C THR A 119 27.31 -30.65 -10.87
N ALA A 120 27.36 -31.27 -12.04
CA ALA A 120 26.20 -31.31 -12.95
C ALA A 120 24.96 -31.94 -12.30
N ALA A 121 25.15 -32.93 -11.41
CA ALA A 121 24.05 -33.54 -10.66
C ALA A 121 23.41 -32.55 -9.66
N GLU A 122 24.22 -31.72 -9.01
CA GLU A 122 23.74 -30.68 -8.08
C GLU A 122 23.01 -29.57 -8.80
N ILE A 123 23.52 -29.11 -9.95
CA ILE A 123 22.84 -28.12 -10.79
C ILE A 123 21.46 -28.64 -11.23
N LYS A 124 21.38 -29.90 -11.67
CA LYS A 124 20.10 -30.55 -12.02
C LYS A 124 19.13 -30.58 -10.82
N ARG A 125 19.62 -30.91 -9.63
CA ARG A 125 18.83 -30.91 -8.39
C ARG A 125 18.34 -29.51 -8.01
N LEU A 126 19.19 -28.50 -8.10
CA LEU A 126 18.82 -27.10 -7.86
C LEU A 126 17.76 -26.61 -8.84
N HIS A 127 17.93 -26.91 -10.13
CA HIS A 127 16.95 -26.55 -11.15
C HIS A 127 15.59 -27.24 -10.92
N ALA A 128 15.59 -28.54 -10.57
CA ALA A 128 14.37 -29.26 -10.24
C ALA A 128 13.67 -28.67 -9.00
N ALA A 129 14.42 -28.33 -7.95
CA ALA A 129 13.89 -27.71 -6.75
C ALA A 129 13.29 -26.32 -7.06
N TRP A 130 13.96 -25.50 -7.86
CA TRP A 130 13.45 -24.20 -8.30
C TRP A 130 12.16 -24.34 -9.11
N TYR A 131 12.12 -25.28 -10.06
CA TYR A 131 10.92 -25.54 -10.85
C TYR A 131 9.75 -25.99 -9.97
N ALA A 132 10.00 -26.90 -9.02
CA ALA A 132 9.00 -27.38 -8.08
C ALA A 132 8.46 -26.24 -7.20
N ALA A 133 9.33 -25.40 -6.64
CA ALA A 133 8.93 -24.25 -5.84
C ALA A 133 8.07 -23.27 -6.65
N ARG A 134 8.47 -22.97 -7.89
CA ARG A 134 7.72 -22.10 -8.79
C ARG A 134 6.35 -22.69 -9.18
N ALA A 135 6.30 -24.01 -9.42
CA ALA A 135 5.05 -24.70 -9.71
C ALA A 135 4.10 -24.65 -8.50
N ALA A 136 4.62 -24.90 -7.29
CA ALA A 136 3.85 -24.82 -6.05
C ALA A 136 3.29 -23.41 -5.81
N ALA A 137 4.11 -22.37 -5.97
CA ALA A 137 3.66 -20.98 -5.84
C ALA A 137 2.55 -20.62 -6.84
N ARG A 138 2.68 -21.07 -8.09
CA ARG A 138 1.64 -20.86 -9.12
C ARG A 138 0.36 -21.62 -8.80
N ALA A 139 0.45 -22.84 -8.29
CA ALA A 139 -0.71 -23.62 -7.89
C ALA A 139 -1.45 -22.95 -6.73
N ALA A 140 -0.72 -22.48 -5.71
CA ALA A 140 -1.28 -21.74 -4.59
C ALA A 140 -1.99 -20.46 -5.05
N ALA A 141 -1.36 -19.65 -5.91
CA ALA A 141 -1.97 -18.46 -6.47
C ALA A 141 -3.25 -18.76 -7.27
N ARG A 142 -3.24 -19.82 -8.10
CA ARG A 142 -4.44 -20.24 -8.85
C ARG A 142 -5.55 -20.72 -7.93
N TYR A 143 -5.21 -21.45 -6.86
CA TYR A 143 -6.18 -21.90 -5.88
C TYR A 143 -6.83 -20.72 -5.16
N ALA A 144 -6.03 -19.77 -4.65
CA ALA A 144 -6.52 -18.56 -4.01
C ALA A 144 -7.41 -17.73 -4.95
N ALA A 145 -7.02 -17.55 -6.21
CA ALA A 145 -7.83 -16.83 -7.20
C ALA A 145 -9.18 -17.53 -7.47
N ARG A 146 -9.18 -18.86 -7.57
CA ARG A 146 -10.42 -19.64 -7.76
C ARG A 146 -11.32 -19.58 -6.54
N ASP A 147 -10.75 -19.62 -5.34
CA ASP A 147 -11.49 -19.52 -4.09
C ASP A 147 -12.15 -18.14 -3.96
N ALA A 148 -11.39 -17.07 -4.21
CA ALA A 148 -11.91 -15.70 -4.23
C ALA A 148 -13.04 -15.54 -5.27
N ALA A 149 -12.87 -16.06 -6.49
CA ALA A 149 -13.91 -16.01 -7.52
C ALA A 149 -15.18 -16.78 -7.11
N ARG A 150 -15.04 -17.94 -6.47
CA ARG A 150 -16.18 -18.71 -5.95
C ARG A 150 -16.86 -17.99 -4.80
N ALA A 151 -16.11 -17.38 -3.89
CA ALA A 151 -16.66 -16.59 -2.79
C ALA A 151 -17.46 -15.40 -3.33
N ALA A 152 -16.91 -14.66 -4.28
CA ALA A 152 -17.60 -13.56 -4.95
C ALA A 152 -18.90 -14.02 -5.63
N ALA A 153 -18.85 -15.09 -6.42
CA ALA A 153 -20.04 -15.63 -7.08
C ALA A 153 -21.13 -16.09 -6.09
N ARG A 154 -20.74 -16.71 -4.96
CA ARG A 154 -21.67 -17.11 -3.91
C ARG A 154 -22.29 -15.90 -3.21
N TYR A 155 -21.50 -14.87 -2.95
CA TYR A 155 -21.97 -13.63 -2.35
C TYR A 155 -23.01 -12.95 -3.25
N THR A 156 -22.70 -12.77 -4.55
CA THR A 156 -23.64 -12.20 -5.52
C THR A 156 -24.92 -13.01 -5.69
N ALA A 157 -24.83 -14.34 -5.64
CA ALA A 157 -26.00 -15.20 -5.73
C ALA A 157 -26.87 -15.12 -4.47
N TRP A 158 -26.25 -14.96 -3.29
CA TRP A 158 -26.95 -14.78 -2.03
C TRP A 158 -27.66 -13.43 -1.98
N ASP A 159 -26.99 -12.34 -2.36
CA ASP A 159 -27.60 -11.00 -2.45
C ASP A 159 -28.82 -11.01 -3.39
N ALA A 160 -28.68 -11.58 -4.59
CA ALA A 160 -29.79 -11.65 -5.55
C ALA A 160 -30.98 -12.49 -5.04
N ALA A 161 -30.71 -13.59 -4.34
CA ALA A 161 -31.76 -14.42 -3.74
C ALA A 161 -32.44 -13.71 -2.56
N TRP A 162 -31.68 -12.96 -1.76
CA TRP A 162 -32.20 -12.17 -0.65
C TRP A 162 -33.10 -11.04 -1.15
N ASP A 163 -32.65 -10.27 -2.14
CA ASP A 163 -33.43 -9.18 -2.75
C ASP A 163 -34.74 -9.70 -3.34
N ALA A 164 -34.69 -10.81 -4.09
CA ALA A 164 -35.90 -11.42 -4.66
C ALA A 164 -36.88 -11.92 -3.58
N ALA A 165 -36.36 -12.50 -2.50
CA ALA A 165 -37.20 -12.95 -1.38
C ALA A 165 -37.82 -11.76 -0.63
N TRP A 166 -37.05 -10.68 -0.44
CA TRP A 166 -37.51 -9.45 0.19
C TRP A 166 -38.60 -8.76 -0.63
N ASP A 167 -38.40 -8.60 -1.94
CA ASP A 167 -39.39 -8.04 -2.86
C ASP A 167 -40.68 -8.87 -2.85
N ALA A 168 -40.57 -10.20 -2.95
CA ALA A 168 -41.73 -11.08 -2.90
C ALA A 168 -42.51 -10.94 -1.58
N ALA A 169 -41.81 -10.87 -0.45
CA ALA A 169 -42.42 -10.65 0.86
C ALA A 169 -43.09 -9.28 0.97
N TRP A 170 -42.45 -8.22 0.46
CA TRP A 170 -42.98 -6.86 0.45
C TRP A 170 -44.25 -6.75 -0.40
N TYR A 171 -44.25 -7.30 -1.62
CA TYR A 171 -45.43 -7.33 -2.49
C TYR A 171 -46.57 -8.12 -1.86
N ALA A 172 -46.29 -9.31 -1.30
CA ALA A 172 -47.30 -10.11 -0.62
C ALA A 172 -47.92 -9.39 0.59
N ALA A 173 -47.09 -8.71 1.40
CA ALA A 173 -47.56 -7.92 2.54
C ALA A 173 -48.41 -6.72 2.10
N ARG A 174 -48.00 -6.01 1.03
CA ARG A 174 -48.75 -4.89 0.46
C ARG A 174 -50.09 -5.34 -0.12
N ASP A 175 -50.11 -6.44 -0.85
CA ASP A 175 -51.34 -7.00 -1.42
C ASP A 175 -52.28 -7.45 -0.30
N ALA A 176 -51.78 -8.18 0.70
CA ALA A 176 -52.58 -8.58 1.86
C ALA A 176 -53.16 -7.37 2.61
N ALA A 177 -52.36 -6.32 2.83
CA ALA A 177 -52.83 -5.07 3.43
C ALA A 177 -53.87 -4.36 2.54
N GLY A 178 -53.69 -4.36 1.22
CA GLY A 178 -54.62 -3.79 0.25
C GLY A 178 -55.95 -4.54 0.18
N TYR A 179 -55.92 -5.87 0.21
CA TYR A 179 -57.13 -6.70 0.30
C TYR A 179 -57.84 -6.49 1.64
N ALA A 180 -57.12 -6.49 2.76
CA ALA A 180 -57.69 -6.22 4.07
C ALA A 180 -58.32 -4.81 4.15
N ALA A 181 -57.67 -3.80 3.58
CA ALA A 181 -58.22 -2.44 3.51
C ALA A 181 -59.46 -2.35 2.60
N ARG A 182 -59.50 -3.09 1.48
CA ARG A 182 -60.67 -3.13 0.58
C ARG A 182 -61.84 -3.91 1.16
N ASP A 183 -61.58 -5.01 1.86
CA ASP A 183 -62.61 -5.78 2.56
C ASP A 183 -63.15 -4.98 3.75
N ALA A 184 -62.27 -4.35 4.54
CA ALA A 184 -62.69 -3.41 5.59
C ALA A 184 -63.47 -2.22 5.02
N ALA A 185 -63.09 -1.70 3.85
CA ALA A 185 -63.83 -0.63 3.17
C ALA A 185 -65.18 -1.10 2.60
N ARG A 186 -65.31 -2.35 2.15
CA ARG A 186 -66.59 -2.94 1.71
C ARG A 186 -67.53 -3.20 2.88
N ASP A 187 -67.00 -3.71 4.00
CA ASP A 187 -67.76 -3.93 5.22
C ASP A 187 -68.19 -2.60 5.87
N ALA A 188 -67.31 -1.59 5.86
CA ALA A 188 -67.64 -0.24 6.33
C ALA A 188 -68.56 0.52 5.36
N ALA A 189 -68.46 0.29 4.03
CA ALA A 189 -69.41 0.84 3.05
C ALA A 189 -70.81 0.22 3.17
N GLY A 190 -70.93 -0.96 3.80
CA GLY A 190 -72.21 -1.52 4.24
C GLY A 190 -72.89 -0.72 5.35
N TYR A 191 -72.15 0.15 6.05
CA TYR A 191 -72.67 0.95 7.17
C TYR A 191 -72.06 2.37 7.19
N ALA A 192 -72.50 3.23 6.27
CA ALA A 192 -72.72 4.67 6.49
C ALA A 192 -71.56 5.69 6.65
N ALA A 193 -70.27 5.40 6.42
CA ALA A 193 -69.20 6.37 6.77
C ALA A 193 -68.06 6.59 5.74
N GLY A 194 -68.29 6.31 4.45
CA GLY A 194 -67.28 6.51 3.40
C GLY A 194 -67.00 7.99 3.06
N ASP A 195 -67.99 8.86 3.20
CA ASP A 195 -67.84 10.26 2.78
C ASP A 195 -67.07 11.11 3.82
N ALA A 196 -67.16 10.85 5.13
CA ALA A 196 -66.60 11.75 6.15
C ALA A 196 -65.06 11.71 6.29
N ALA A 197 -64.42 10.56 6.05
CA ALA A 197 -62.97 10.40 6.26
C ALA A 197 -62.11 10.96 5.11
N GLY A 198 -62.64 10.96 3.87
CA GLY A 198 -61.97 11.55 2.71
C GLY A 198 -61.84 13.06 2.81
N TYR A 199 -62.86 13.74 3.34
CA TYR A 199 -62.82 15.19 3.55
C TYR A 199 -61.85 15.63 4.66
N ALA A 200 -61.67 14.83 5.73
CA ALA A 200 -60.72 15.13 6.81
C ALA A 200 -59.25 15.03 6.37
N ALA A 201 -58.92 14.01 5.56
CA ALA A 201 -57.58 13.84 5.01
C ALA A 201 -57.23 14.94 3.98
N TRP A 202 -58.21 15.39 3.19
CA TRP A 202 -58.03 16.51 2.24
C TRP A 202 -57.88 17.86 2.97
N SER A 203 -58.63 18.07 4.05
CA SER A 203 -58.60 19.32 4.84
C SER A 203 -57.27 19.57 5.55
N LEU A 204 -56.57 18.50 5.98
CA LEU A 204 -55.23 18.59 6.59
C LEU A 204 -54.12 18.94 5.60
N VAL A 205 -54.26 18.56 4.32
CA VAL A 205 -53.27 18.86 3.27
C VAL A 205 -53.49 20.23 2.63
N ALA A 206 -54.72 20.76 2.65
CA ALA A 206 -55.08 22.04 2.02
C ALA A 206 -54.95 23.27 2.93
N ARG A 207 -54.67 23.09 4.23
CA ARG A 207 -54.61 24.17 5.23
C ARG A 207 -53.60 25.27 4.86
N ASP A 208 -52.50 24.93 4.21
CA ASP A 208 -51.42 25.88 3.92
C ASP A 208 -51.65 26.71 2.64
N LEU A 209 -52.84 26.64 2.02
CA LEU A 209 -53.13 27.21 0.70
C LEU A 209 -54.32 28.20 0.64
N ILE A 210 -54.96 28.57 1.75
CA ILE A 210 -56.16 29.44 1.76
C ILE A 210 -56.07 30.63 2.74
N SER A 211 -56.77 31.74 2.43
CA SER A 211 -56.77 32.97 3.24
C SER A 211 -57.66 32.86 4.49
N THR A 212 -57.38 33.71 5.49
CA THR A 212 -58.01 33.70 6.82
C THR A 212 -59.54 33.76 6.78
N ASP A 213 -60.15 34.54 5.88
CA ASP A 213 -61.62 34.62 5.73
C ASP A 213 -62.26 33.29 5.26
N ALA A 214 -61.54 32.53 4.45
CA ALA A 214 -62.01 31.22 3.98
C ALA A 214 -61.91 30.16 5.08
N TYR A 215 -60.87 30.25 5.91
CA TYR A 215 -60.71 29.43 7.11
C TYR A 215 -61.84 29.68 8.11
N ASP A 216 -62.14 30.94 8.45
CA ASP A 216 -63.17 31.31 9.43
C ASP A 216 -64.58 30.87 8.99
N THR A 217 -64.88 30.90 7.69
CA THR A 217 -66.17 30.45 7.17
C THR A 217 -66.38 28.94 7.34
N LEU A 218 -65.30 28.15 7.23
CA LEU A 218 -65.34 26.70 7.31
C LEU A 218 -65.34 26.18 8.76
N THR A 219 -64.66 26.89 9.68
CA THR A 219 -64.51 26.47 11.08
C THR A 219 -65.60 27.01 12.00
N ARG A 220 -66.34 28.05 11.59
CA ARG A 220 -67.42 28.68 12.39
C ARG A 220 -68.45 27.71 13.01
N PRO A 221 -69.00 26.71 12.29
CA PRO A 221 -70.00 25.81 12.88
C PRO A 221 -69.44 24.93 14.00
N TRP A 222 -68.14 24.64 13.97
CA TRP A 222 -67.46 23.84 14.98
C TRP A 222 -67.04 24.72 16.16
N GLY A 223 -66.51 25.92 15.91
CA GLY A 223 -66.19 26.91 16.96
C GLY A 223 -67.41 27.30 17.81
N GLU A 224 -68.60 27.37 17.21
CA GLU A 224 -69.86 27.65 17.91
C GLU A 224 -70.31 26.50 18.85
N VAL A 225 -69.88 25.26 18.60
CA VAL A 225 -70.36 24.06 19.30
C VAL A 225 -69.35 23.54 20.33
N ILE A 226 -68.04 23.60 20.02
CA ILE A 226 -66.99 22.99 20.84
C ILE A 226 -65.89 23.96 21.32
N GLY A 227 -65.92 25.24 20.91
CA GLY A 227 -64.97 26.28 21.33
C GLY A 227 -63.78 26.47 20.37
N PRO A 228 -62.78 27.31 20.75
CA PRO A 228 -61.64 27.67 19.89
C PRO A 228 -60.88 26.44 19.40
N ILE A 229 -60.62 26.38 18.09
CA ILE A 229 -59.99 25.23 17.45
C ILE A 229 -58.47 25.45 17.31
N HIS A 230 -58.03 26.71 17.40
CA HIS A 230 -56.64 27.15 17.47
C HIS A 230 -56.45 28.13 18.64
N PRO A 231 -55.26 28.18 19.28
CA PRO A 231 -54.97 29.06 20.43
C PRO A 231 -55.10 30.57 20.17
N ASP A 232 -55.10 30.99 18.90
CA ASP A 232 -55.26 32.39 18.50
C ASP A 232 -56.71 32.73 18.07
N ASP A 233 -57.62 31.74 18.08
CA ASP A 233 -59.02 31.93 17.69
C ASP A 233 -59.81 32.60 18.84
N PRO A 234 -60.73 33.54 18.54
CA PRO A 234 -61.65 34.07 19.54
C PRO A 234 -62.72 33.02 19.90
N ASP A 235 -63.17 32.97 21.17
CA ASP A 235 -64.23 32.05 21.58
C ASP A 235 -65.59 32.49 21.02
N MET A 236 -66.19 31.65 20.16
CA MET A 236 -67.38 31.99 19.37
C MET A 236 -68.65 31.28 19.87
N ARG A 237 -68.64 30.65 21.05
CA ARG A 237 -69.81 29.92 21.60
C ARG A 237 -70.92 30.87 22.08
N ARG A 238 -72.18 30.54 21.78
CA ARG A 238 -73.35 31.32 22.25
C ARG A 238 -73.70 30.92 23.69
N GLY A 239 -73.24 31.72 24.66
CA GLY A 239 -73.60 31.54 26.08
C GLY A 239 -72.44 31.52 27.10
N ALA A 240 -71.27 32.06 26.72
CA ALA A 240 -70.00 32.16 27.46
C ALA A 240 -69.07 30.95 27.34
#